data_AF-A0A538S1D8-F1
#
_entry.id   AF-A0A538S1D8-F1
#
_cell.length_a   1.000
_cell.length_b   1.000
_cell.length_c   1.000
_cell.angle_alpha   90.00
_cell.angle_beta   90.00
_cell.angle_gamma   90.00
#
_symmetry.space_group_name_H-M   'P 1'
#
loop_
_entity.id
_entity.type
_entity.pdbx_description
1 polymer ?
#
loop_
_entity_poly.entity_id
_entity_poly.type
_entity_poly.pdbx_seq_one_letter_code
_entity_poly.pdbx_strand_id
1 'polypeptide(L)'
;MCLALLSKGQSEKGGWGPYVKSAPETFDTALVILALALHAGDKQVQGMLRRGRAYLVSTQAADGSWQETTRPAGSERYAQRLSTAGWAVLALLATKSSREQR
;
A
#
# COMPACT_ATOMS: atom_id res chain seq x y z
N MET A 1 -6.29 -19.20 -1.60
CA MET A 1 -7.53 -18.38 -1.73
C MET A 1 -7.26 -16.89 -1.56
N CYS A 2 -6.67 -16.43 -0.44
CA CYS A 2 -6.44 -15.00 -0.20
C CYS A 2 -5.45 -14.32 -1.16
N LEU A 3 -4.33 -14.97 -1.50
CA LEU A 3 -3.36 -14.42 -2.47
C LEU A 3 -3.99 -14.19 -3.85
N ALA A 4 -4.88 -15.07 -4.28
CA ALA A 4 -5.60 -14.92 -5.55
C ALA A 4 -6.59 -13.74 -5.50
N LEU A 5 -7.23 -13.49 -4.35
CA LEU A 5 -8.07 -12.30 -4.15
C LEU A 5 -7.24 -11.02 -4.20
N LEU A 6 -6.06 -10.99 -3.57
CA LEU A 6 -5.15 -9.85 -3.64
C LEU A 6 -4.64 -9.63 -5.07
N SER A 7 -4.26 -10.68 -5.78
CA SER A 7 -3.86 -10.60 -7.19
C SER A 7 -4.98 -10.01 -8.06
N LYS A 8 -6.22 -10.50 -7.88
CA LYS A 8 -7.40 -9.99 -8.60
C LYS A 8 -7.78 -8.56 -8.23
N GLY A 9 -7.56 -8.18 -6.97
CA GLY A 9 -7.94 -6.87 -6.43
C GLY A 9 -6.91 -5.77 -6.65
N GLN A 10 -5.75 -6.07 -7.25
CA GLN A 10 -4.78 -5.02 -7.54
C GLN A 10 -5.26 -4.17 -8.71
N SER A 11 -5.48 -2.89 -8.46
CA SER A 11 -5.89 -1.92 -9.47
C SER A 11 -4.82 -1.71 -10.55
N GLU A 12 -5.22 -1.14 -11.68
CA GLU A 12 -4.29 -0.73 -12.75
C GLU A 12 -3.23 0.27 -12.27
N LYS A 13 -3.58 1.09 -11.26
CA LYS A 13 -2.65 2.02 -10.60
C LYS A 13 -1.70 1.32 -9.62
N GLY A 14 -1.88 0.02 -9.37
CA GLY A 14 -1.00 -0.80 -8.54
C GLY A 14 -1.40 -0.90 -7.06
N GLY A 15 -2.35 -0.10 -6.57
CA GLY A 15 -2.84 -0.18 -5.20
C GLY A 15 -4.07 -1.10 -5.03
N TRP A 16 -4.52 -1.20 -3.79
CA TRP A 16 -5.72 -1.93 -3.36
C TRP A 16 -6.65 -1.00 -2.57
N GLY A 17 -7.94 -1.30 -2.60
CA GLY A 17 -8.95 -0.66 -1.75
C GLY A 17 -9.66 -1.68 -0.86
N PRO A 18 -10.66 -1.25 -0.08
CA PRO A 18 -11.35 -2.11 0.91
C PRO A 18 -12.11 -3.29 0.27
N TYR A 19 -12.45 -3.20 -1.02
CA TYR A 19 -13.05 -4.27 -1.80
C TYR A 19 -12.33 -4.45 -3.13
N VAL A 20 -12.44 -5.64 -3.72
CA VAL A 20 -11.75 -6.04 -4.98
C VAL A 20 -11.97 -5.07 -6.15
N LYS A 21 -13.11 -4.35 -6.18
CA LYS A 21 -13.46 -3.39 -7.23
C LYS A 21 -13.38 -1.93 -6.79
N SER A 22 -12.99 -1.66 -5.54
CA SER A 22 -12.85 -0.30 -5.04
C SER A 22 -11.64 0.40 -5.68
N ALA A 23 -11.69 1.72 -5.76
CA ALA A 23 -10.50 2.51 -6.05
C ALA A 23 -9.42 2.21 -5.00
N PRO A 24 -8.13 2.25 -5.38
CA PRO A 24 -7.06 2.01 -4.43
C PRO A 24 -6.98 3.13 -3.39
N GLU A 25 -6.64 2.74 -2.16
CA GLU A 25 -6.50 3.61 -1.00
C GLU A 25 -5.13 3.36 -0.35
N THR A 26 -4.53 4.39 0.24
CA THR A 26 -3.18 4.31 0.79
C THR A 26 -3.12 3.27 1.92
N PHE A 27 -4.09 3.30 2.84
CA PHE A 27 -4.10 2.41 3.99
C PHE A 27 -4.21 0.94 3.58
N ASP A 28 -5.21 0.59 2.76
CA ASP A 28 -5.40 -0.78 2.27
C ASP A 28 -4.19 -1.26 1.47
N THR A 29 -3.63 -0.40 0.62
CA THR A 29 -2.42 -0.73 -0.14
C THR A 29 -1.25 -1.03 0.78
N ALA A 30 -1.04 -0.23 1.83
CA ALA A 30 0.03 -0.44 2.79
C ALA A 30 -0.13 -1.78 3.54
N LEU A 31 -1.34 -2.11 4.00
CA LEU A 31 -1.62 -3.38 4.66
C LEU A 31 -1.40 -4.59 3.73
N VAL A 32 -1.85 -4.51 2.49
CA VAL A 32 -1.64 -5.57 1.50
C VAL A 32 -0.14 -5.76 1.21
N ILE A 33 0.62 -4.68 1.05
CA ILE A 33 2.08 -4.76 0.85
C ILE A 33 2.76 -5.44 2.03
N LEU A 34 2.37 -5.11 3.27
CA LEU A 34 2.93 -5.74 4.47
C LEU A 34 2.60 -7.24 4.52
N ALA A 35 1.38 -7.64 4.17
CA ALA A 35 1.02 -9.05 4.08
C ALA A 35 1.81 -9.79 2.99
N LEU A 36 1.96 -9.17 1.82
CA LEU A 36 2.71 -9.72 0.69
C LEU A 36 4.22 -9.80 0.96
N ALA A 37 4.77 -8.93 1.81
CA ALA A 37 6.19 -8.94 2.19
C ALA A 37 6.62 -10.29 2.79
N LEU A 38 5.72 -10.97 3.49
CA LEU A 38 5.95 -12.31 4.06
C LEU A 38 6.18 -13.39 3.00
N HIS A 39 5.83 -13.12 1.74
CA HIS A 39 5.95 -14.02 0.60
C HIS A 39 6.86 -13.47 -0.51
N ALA A 40 7.81 -12.59 -0.16
CA ALA A 40 8.69 -11.94 -1.11
C ALA A 40 9.54 -12.89 -1.98
N GLY A 41 9.67 -14.18 -1.66
CA GLY A 41 10.34 -15.15 -2.53
C GLY A 41 9.60 -15.47 -3.83
N ASP A 42 8.29 -15.19 -3.90
CA ASP A 42 7.45 -15.51 -5.06
C ASP A 42 7.51 -14.41 -6.14
N LYS A 43 7.75 -14.79 -7.40
CA LYS A 43 7.89 -13.85 -8.54
C LYS A 43 6.61 -13.05 -8.82
N GLN A 44 5.44 -13.67 -8.69
CA GLN A 44 4.16 -12.99 -8.85
C GLN A 44 3.98 -11.95 -7.73
N VAL A 45 4.32 -12.32 -6.50
CA VAL A 45 4.30 -11.42 -5.34
C VAL A 45 5.25 -10.24 -5.53
N GLN A 46 6.46 -10.47 -6.03
CA GLN A 46 7.42 -9.41 -6.37
C GLN A 46 6.86 -8.42 -7.39
N GLY A 47 6.10 -8.89 -8.38
CA GLY A 47 5.38 -8.04 -9.32
C GLY A 47 4.33 -7.15 -8.65
N MET A 48 3.52 -7.74 -7.76
CA MET A 48 2.49 -7.03 -7.00
C MET A 48 3.10 -6.00 -6.04
N LEU A 49 4.15 -6.38 -5.30
CA LEU A 49 4.88 -5.51 -4.38
C LEU A 49 5.45 -4.28 -5.10
N ARG A 50 6.11 -4.47 -6.24
CA ARG A 50 6.66 -3.35 -7.02
C ARG A 50 5.59 -2.33 -7.41
N ARG A 51 4.46 -2.80 -7.92
CA ARG A 51 3.34 -1.92 -8.30
C ARG A 51 2.69 -1.23 -7.11
N GLY A 52 2.50 -1.95 -5.99
CA GLY A 52 1.96 -1.38 -4.76
C GLY A 52 2.87 -0.29 -4.18
N ARG A 53 4.19 -0.53 -4.16
CA ARG A 53 5.18 0.47 -3.73
C ARG A 53 5.12 1.72 -4.63
N ALA A 54 5.09 1.53 -5.95
CA ALA A 54 4.98 2.65 -6.89
C ALA A 54 3.70 3.47 -6.67
N TYR A 55 2.58 2.82 -6.39
CA TYR A 55 1.34 3.48 -5.99
C TYR A 55 1.53 4.37 -4.75
N LEU A 56 2.05 3.81 -3.64
CA LEU A 56 2.27 4.58 -2.41
C LEU A 56 3.19 5.78 -2.65
N VAL A 57 4.29 5.60 -3.38
CA VAL A 57 5.19 6.73 -3.69
C VAL A 57 4.47 7.78 -4.53
N SER A 58 3.67 7.38 -5.52
CA SER A 58 2.94 8.33 -6.39
C SER A 58 1.83 9.12 -5.69
N THR A 59 1.31 8.61 -4.56
CA THR A 59 0.23 9.25 -3.80
C THR A 59 0.72 10.03 -2.60
N GLN A 60 2.03 10.09 -2.38
CA GLN A 60 2.63 10.93 -1.34
C GLN A 60 2.44 12.41 -1.69
N ALA A 61 1.96 13.20 -0.73
CA ALA A 61 1.85 14.64 -0.86
C ALA A 61 3.24 15.31 -0.78
N ALA A 62 3.32 16.58 -1.22
CA ALA A 62 4.57 17.33 -1.24
C ALA A 62 5.21 17.54 0.15
N ASP A 63 4.40 17.54 1.21
CA ASP A 63 4.85 17.61 2.61
C ASP A 63 5.28 16.25 3.19
N GLY A 64 5.25 15.19 2.38
CA GLY A 64 5.61 13.83 2.75
C GLY A 64 4.48 13.03 3.39
N SER A 65 3.29 13.61 3.58
CA SER A 65 2.13 12.93 4.13
C SER A 65 1.39 12.10 3.07
N TRP A 66 0.38 11.34 3.52
CA TRP A 66 -0.59 10.67 2.66
C TRP A 66 -2.01 11.04 3.07
N GLN A 67 -2.94 10.96 2.11
CA GLN A 67 -4.36 11.14 2.38
C GLN A 67 -4.88 10.12 3.39
N GLU A 68 -5.73 10.57 4.30
CA GLU A 68 -6.45 9.73 5.26
C GLU A 68 -7.50 8.88 4.54
N THR A 69 -7.46 7.56 4.71
CA THR A 69 -8.40 6.62 4.07
C THR A 69 -9.06 5.63 5.05
N THR A 70 -8.88 5.81 6.36
CA THR A 70 -9.36 4.88 7.39
C THR A 70 -10.84 5.06 7.79
N ARG A 71 -11.59 5.98 7.16
CA ARG A 71 -13.00 6.25 7.43
C ARG A 71 -13.78 6.64 6.18
N PRO A 72 -15.11 6.46 6.17
CA PRO A 72 -15.96 7.01 5.11
C PRO A 72 -15.75 8.53 4.98
N ALA A 73 -15.84 9.02 3.74
CA ALA A 73 -15.59 10.40 3.38
C ALA A 73 -16.38 11.38 4.29
N GLY A 74 -15.68 12.37 4.87
CA GLY A 74 -16.30 13.46 5.63
C GLY A 74 -15.90 13.61 7.11
N SER A 75 -14.98 12.80 7.64
CA SER A 75 -14.53 12.90 9.04
C SER A 75 -13.01 12.96 9.19
N GLU A 76 -12.38 13.98 8.61
CA GLU A 76 -10.92 14.14 8.63
C GLU A 76 -10.43 14.55 10.04
N ARG A 77 -9.51 13.79 10.63
CA ARG A 77 -8.82 14.18 11.88
C ARG A 77 -7.32 13.97 11.71
N TYR A 78 -6.54 15.02 11.99
CA TYR A 78 -5.07 15.05 11.89
C TYR A 78 -4.34 13.80 12.40
N ALA A 79 -4.79 13.20 13.51
CA ALA A 79 -4.20 11.98 14.06
C ALA A 79 -4.23 10.76 13.11
N GLN A 80 -5.21 10.70 12.20
CA GLN A 80 -5.33 9.59 11.25
C GLN A 80 -4.41 9.74 10.04
N ARG A 81 -4.15 10.99 9.59
CA ARG A 81 -3.10 11.23 8.58
C ARG A 81 -1.74 10.71 9.04
N LEU A 82 -1.42 10.88 10.33
CA LEU A 82 -0.20 10.31 10.93
C LEU A 82 -0.22 8.77 10.95
N SER A 83 -1.37 8.16 11.23
CA SER A 83 -1.52 6.69 11.18
C SER A 83 -1.30 6.16 9.77
N THR A 84 -2.00 6.70 8.77
CA THR A 84 -1.86 6.26 7.36
C THR A 84 -0.44 6.47 6.84
N ALA A 85 0.19 7.62 7.16
CA ALA A 85 1.59 7.86 6.83
C ALA A 85 2.52 6.83 7.50
N GLY A 86 2.30 6.51 8.77
CA GLY A 86 3.06 5.48 9.49
C GLY A 86 2.98 4.12 8.82
N TRP A 87 1.78 3.67 8.42
CA TRP A 87 1.61 2.41 7.70
C TRP A 87 2.25 2.44 6.30
N ALA A 88 2.12 3.54 5.57
CA ALA A 88 2.74 3.67 4.25
C ALA A 88 4.27 3.60 4.34
N VAL A 89 4.88 4.33 5.28
CA VAL A 89 6.32 4.28 5.51
C VAL A 89 6.76 2.88 5.95
N LEU A 90 6.04 2.23 6.87
CA LEU A 90 6.37 0.88 7.30
C LEU A 90 6.34 -0.12 6.14
N ALA A 91 5.31 -0.05 5.28
CA ALA A 91 5.20 -0.89 4.08
C ALA A 91 6.37 -0.67 3.12
N LEU A 92 6.77 0.59 2.91
CA LEU A 92 7.91 0.94 2.06
C LEU A 92 9.25 0.48 2.66
N LEU A 93 9.43 0.54 3.98
CA LEU A 93 10.65 0.06 4.63
C LEU A 93 10.74 -1.47 4.62
N ALA A 94 9.65 -2.16 4.94
CA ALA A 94 9.58 -3.62 4.99
C ALA A 94 9.83 -4.30 3.64
N THR A 95 9.63 -3.57 2.53
CA THR A 95 9.78 -4.08 1.17
C THR A 95 10.86 -3.37 0.37
N LYS A 96 11.75 -2.63 1.05
CA LYS A 96 12.93 -2.00 0.44
C LYS A 96 13.81 -3.09 -0.17
N SER A 97 14.33 -2.84 -1.37
CA SER A 97 15.18 -3.83 -2.02
C SER A 97 16.54 -3.92 -1.32
N SER A 98 17.10 -5.11 -1.15
CA SER A 98 18.42 -5.29 -0.53
C SER A 98 19.58 -4.63 -1.29
N ARG A 99 19.34 -4.12 -2.51
CA ARG A 99 20.31 -3.29 -3.27
C ARG A 99 20.38 -1.85 -2.76
N GLU A 100 19.35 -1.33 -2.13
CA GLU A 100 19.30 0.05 -1.62
C GLU A 100 19.79 0.17 -0.15
N GLN A 101 20.31 -0.92 0.40
CA GLN A 101 20.85 -1.02 1.76
C GLN A 101 22.39 -1.19 1.79
N ARG A 102 23.04 -1.19 0.62
CA ARG A 102 24.50 -1.14 0.48
C ARG A 102 24.95 0.24 0.05
#